data_AF-A0A9D5YB04-F1
#
_entry.id   AF-A0A9D5YB04-F1
#
_cell.length_a   1.000
_cell.length_b   1.000
_cell.length_c   1.000
_cell.angle_alpha   90.00
_cell.angle_beta   90.00
_cell.angle_gamma   90.00
#
_symmetry.space_group_name_H-M   'P 1'
#
loop_
_entity.id
_entity.type
_entity.pdbx_description
1 polymer ?
#
loop_
_entity_poly.entity_id
_entity_poly.type
_entity_poly.pdbx_seq_one_letter_code
_entity_poly.pdbx_strand_id
1 'polypeptide(L)'
;MAQCRENGISFVRGDSYTAKLYLHSIDSDEPYILKEGDTGLLMVFDTSGKAVIRKEFSCDDQSEDESVAIAFLPSDTEGITDNCLCYEVEIRTSDGDVFTLLYGEFFLMLDMITSDIREAEGGDC
;
A
#
# COMPACT_ATOMS: atom_id res chain seq x y z
N MET A 1 11.81 18.71 -12.95
CA MET A 1 11.14 18.63 -11.64
C MET A 1 10.05 17.58 -11.82
N ALA A 2 10.16 16.41 -11.19
CA ALA A 2 9.11 15.40 -11.27
C ALA A 2 7.85 16.00 -10.64
N GLN A 3 6.76 16.02 -11.40
CA GLN A 3 5.49 16.57 -10.96
C GLN A 3 4.89 15.56 -9.97
N CYS A 4 4.95 15.85 -8.67
CA CYS A 4 4.21 15.08 -7.67
C CYS A 4 2.73 15.15 -8.03
N ARG A 5 2.14 14.03 -8.45
CA ARG A 5 0.69 13.85 -8.44
C ARG A 5 0.31 13.42 -7.02
N GLU A 6 -0.63 14.13 -6.41
CA GLU A 6 -1.25 13.68 -5.16
C GLU A 6 -2.10 12.45 -5.46
N ASN A 7 -1.60 11.24 -5.21
CA ASN A 7 -2.49 10.09 -5.03
C ASN A 7 -2.92 10.07 -3.56
N GLY A 8 -4.05 10.73 -3.29
CA GLY A 8 -4.65 10.88 -1.95
C GLY A 8 -5.29 9.59 -1.44
N ILE A 9 -4.54 8.49 -1.40
CA ILE A 9 -5.05 7.23 -0.88
C ILE A 9 -5.10 7.33 0.65
N SER A 10 -6.30 7.16 1.20
CA SER A 10 -6.55 7.20 2.63
C SER A 10 -7.22 5.91 3.08
N PHE A 11 -6.79 5.38 4.21
CA PHE A 11 -7.43 4.20 4.81
C PHE A 11 -7.54 4.37 6.32
N VAL A 12 -8.50 3.66 6.91
CA VAL A 12 -8.74 3.64 8.35
C VAL A 12 -7.96 2.47 8.95
N ARG A 13 -7.30 2.72 10.09
CA ARG A 13 -6.57 1.68 10.80
C ARG A 13 -7.52 0.58 11.26
N GLY A 14 -7.12 -0.67 11.06
CA GLY A 14 -7.91 -1.84 11.45
C GLY A 14 -8.97 -2.26 10.43
N ASP A 15 -9.13 -1.52 9.33
CA ASP A 15 -9.98 -1.95 8.22
C ASP A 15 -9.20 -2.81 7.22
N SER A 16 -9.93 -3.68 6.52
CA SER A 16 -9.41 -4.32 5.30
C SER A 16 -9.66 -3.41 4.10
N TYR A 17 -8.67 -3.30 3.22
CA TYR A 17 -8.76 -2.50 2.00
C TYR A 17 -7.97 -3.18 0.87
N THR A 18 -8.43 -3.08 -0.37
CA THR A 18 -7.66 -3.53 -1.54
C THR A 18 -7.30 -2.33 -2.40
N ALA A 19 -6.01 -2.05 -2.51
CA ALA A 19 -5.49 -1.05 -3.43
C ALA A 19 -5.34 -1.64 -4.83
N LYS A 20 -5.50 -0.81 -5.86
CA LYS A 20 -5.17 -1.14 -7.24
C LYS A 20 -3.91 -0.39 -7.64
N LEU A 21 -2.87 -1.14 -7.99
CA LEU A 21 -1.60 -0.61 -8.45
C LEU A 21 -1.51 -0.75 -9.98
N TYR A 22 -1.38 0.37 -10.68
CA TYR A 22 -1.15 0.40 -12.12
C TYR A 22 0.34 0.63 -12.38
N LEU A 23 0.98 -0.30 -13.06
CA LEU A 23 2.40 -0.21 -13.42
C LEU A 23 2.53 0.39 -14.81
N HIS A 24 3.41 1.36 -14.98
CA HIS A 24 3.73 1.96 -16.27
C HIS A 24 5.24 1.89 -16.50
N SER A 25 5.63 1.57 -17.74
CA SER A 25 7.04 1.65 -18.13
C SER A 25 7.46 3.12 -18.19
N ILE A 26 8.70 3.43 -17.78
CA ILE A 26 9.22 4.81 -17.90
C ILE A 26 9.64 5.14 -19.34
N ASP A 27 9.99 4.11 -20.11
CA ASP A 27 10.50 4.23 -21.49
C ASP A 27 9.37 4.28 -22.51
N SER A 28 8.16 3.89 -22.11
CA SER A 28 6.96 3.89 -22.91
C SER A 28 5.78 4.21 -22.00
N ASP A 29 4.95 5.19 -22.34
CA ASP A 29 3.69 5.50 -21.61
C ASP A 29 2.67 4.33 -21.59
N GLU A 30 3.08 3.16 -22.05
CA GLU A 30 2.34 1.91 -22.02
C GLU A 30 2.37 1.27 -20.62
N PRO A 31 1.29 0.58 -20.22
CA PRO A 31 1.25 -0.26 -19.04
C PRO A 31 2.39 -1.29 -19.02
N TYR A 32 2.99 -1.51 -17.85
CA TYR A 32 3.92 -2.60 -17.63
C TYR A 32 3.15 -3.85 -17.22
N ILE A 33 3.23 -4.90 -18.03
CA ILE A 33 2.61 -6.20 -17.76
C ILE A 33 3.66 -7.14 -17.16
N LEU A 34 3.38 -7.65 -15.96
CA LEU A 34 4.26 -8.60 -15.28
C LEU A 34 4.30 -9.93 -16.04
N LYS A 35 5.49 -10.47 -16.21
CA LYS A 35 5.69 -11.78 -16.84
C LYS A 35 5.81 -12.88 -15.79
N GLU A 36 5.66 -14.12 -16.22
CA GLU A 36 5.93 -15.28 -15.36
C GLU A 36 7.36 -15.20 -14.81
N GLY A 37 7.49 -15.31 -13.48
CA GLY A 37 8.76 -15.18 -12.76
C GLY A 37 9.16 -13.76 -12.39
N ASP A 38 8.46 -12.73 -12.87
CA ASP A 38 8.58 -11.38 -12.32
C ASP A 38 7.93 -11.34 -10.93
N THR A 39 8.54 -10.59 -10.02
CA THR A 39 8.02 -10.37 -8.67
C THR A 39 7.99 -8.89 -8.37
N GLY A 40 6.98 -8.46 -7.64
CA GLY A 40 6.84 -7.10 -7.17
C GLY A 40 6.78 -7.03 -5.65
N LEU A 41 7.27 -5.94 -5.09
CA LEU A 41 7.26 -5.65 -3.67
C LEU A 41 6.83 -4.20 -3.46
N LEU A 42 5.64 -4.00 -2.91
CA LEU A 42 5.22 -2.73 -2.35
C LEU A 42 5.74 -2.63 -0.91
N MET A 43 6.46 -1.55 -0.61
CA MET A 43 6.88 -1.19 0.73
C MET A 43 6.23 0.13 1.12
N VAL A 44 5.68 0.19 2.34
CA VAL A 44 5.19 1.44 2.93
C VAL A 44 6.11 1.80 4.08
N PHE A 45 6.57 3.05 4.12
CA PHE A 45 7.52 3.57 5.08
C PHE A 45 6.87 4.63 5.96
N ASP A 46 7.28 4.62 7.23
CA ASP A 46 6.96 5.68 8.18
C ASP A 46 7.81 6.93 7.94
N THR A 47 7.52 8.00 8.69
CA THR A 47 8.23 9.28 8.54
C THR A 47 9.71 9.22 8.92
N SER A 48 10.14 8.15 9.61
CA SER A 48 11.54 7.88 9.92
C SER A 48 12.30 7.15 8.80
N GLY A 49 11.59 6.71 7.75
CA GLY A 49 12.13 5.92 6.65
C GLY A 49 12.20 4.43 6.95
N LYS A 50 11.49 3.94 7.98
CA LYS A 50 11.40 2.51 8.29
C LYS A 50 10.22 1.90 7.53
N ALA A 51 10.48 0.80 6.81
CA ALA A 51 9.41 0.03 6.19
C ALA A 51 8.52 -0.61 7.27
N VAL A 52 7.24 -0.24 7.28
CA VAL A 52 6.21 -0.68 8.22
C VAL A 52 5.21 -1.65 7.60
N ILE A 53 5.01 -1.61 6.27
CA ILE A 53 4.21 -2.60 5.53
C ILE A 53 5.04 -3.13 4.36
N ARG A 54 4.93 -4.43 4.08
CA ARG A 54 5.50 -5.10 2.91
C ARG A 54 4.45 -5.98 2.25
N LYS A 55 4.24 -5.83 0.95
CA LYS A 55 3.30 -6.61 0.15
C LYS A 55 3.98 -7.10 -1.11
N GLU A 56 4.19 -8.40 -1.17
CA GLU A 56 4.67 -9.06 -2.37
C GLU A 56 3.50 -9.32 -3.32
N PHE A 57 3.79 -9.26 -4.62
CA PHE A 57 2.85 -9.56 -5.69
C PHE A 57 3.59 -10.12 -6.89
N SER A 58 2.84 -10.69 -7.83
CA SER A 58 3.34 -11.40 -9.01
C SER A 58 2.42 -11.16 -10.21
N CYS A 59 2.74 -11.79 -11.34
CA CYS A 59 1.85 -11.76 -12.52
C CYS A 59 0.45 -12.32 -12.23
N ASP A 60 0.32 -13.25 -11.28
CA ASP A 60 -0.98 -13.84 -10.92
C ASP A 60 -1.91 -12.86 -10.20
N ASP A 61 -1.35 -11.79 -9.62
CA ASP A 61 -2.09 -10.74 -8.93
C ASP A 61 -2.55 -9.61 -9.87
N GLN A 62 -2.12 -9.63 -11.14
CA GLN A 62 -2.48 -8.64 -12.15
C GLN A 62 -3.78 -9.05 -12.86
N SER A 63 -4.81 -8.21 -12.79
CA SER A 63 -6.10 -8.44 -13.43
C SER A 63 -6.15 -7.99 -14.89
N GLU A 64 -7.23 -8.36 -15.58
CA GLU A 64 -7.49 -7.98 -16.99
C GLU A 64 -7.54 -6.47 -17.23
N ASP A 65 -7.76 -5.66 -16.19
CA ASP A 65 -7.70 -4.19 -16.24
C ASP A 65 -6.28 -3.64 -16.03
N GLU A 66 -5.26 -4.49 -16.13
CA GLU A 66 -3.82 -4.18 -16.03
C GLU A 66 -3.38 -3.71 -14.64
N SER A 67 -4.28 -3.74 -13.64
CA SER A 67 -3.96 -3.42 -12.25
C SER A 67 -3.54 -4.63 -11.44
N VAL A 68 -2.65 -4.42 -10.48
CA VAL A 68 -2.30 -5.40 -9.44
C VAL A 68 -3.12 -5.12 -8.20
N ALA A 69 -3.82 -6.14 -7.69
CA ALA A 69 -4.61 -6.01 -6.47
C ALA A 69 -3.75 -6.23 -5.21
N ILE A 70 -3.57 -5.19 -4.40
CA ILE A 70 -2.81 -5.27 -3.15
C ILE A 70 -3.75 -5.22 -1.96
N ALA A 71 -3.88 -6.36 -1.27
CA ALA A 71 -4.71 -6.49 -0.08
C ALA A 71 -3.99 -6.00 1.19
N PHE A 72 -4.55 -4.98 1.81
CA PHE A 72 -4.26 -4.53 3.17
C PHE A 72 -5.29 -5.14 4.12
N LEU A 73 -4.79 -5.85 5.13
CA LEU A 73 -5.55 -6.47 6.20
C LEU A 73 -5.45 -5.59 7.46
N PRO A 74 -6.40 -5.72 8.38
CA PRO A 74 -6.36 -5.00 9.66
C PRO A 74 -5.00 -5.07 10.36
N SER A 75 -4.40 -6.26 10.36
CA SER A 75 -3.10 -6.55 10.99
C SER A 75 -1.91 -5.82 10.36
N ASP A 76 -1.98 -5.41 9.09
CA ASP A 76 -0.88 -4.66 8.45
C ASP A 76 -0.72 -3.27 9.05
N THR A 77 -1.81 -2.75 9.61
CA THR A 77 -1.87 -1.40 10.19
C THR A 77 -1.75 -1.42 11.71
N GLU A 78 -1.67 -2.62 12.30
CA GLU A 78 -1.54 -2.82 13.73
C GLU A 78 -0.18 -2.30 14.21
N GLY A 79 -0.20 -1.37 15.17
CA GLY A 79 1.01 -0.78 15.74
C GLY A 79 1.68 0.31 14.91
N ILE A 80 1.19 0.62 13.71
CA ILE A 80 1.61 1.85 13.00
C ILE A 80 1.03 3.04 13.76
N THR A 81 1.85 4.05 14.07
CA THR A 81 1.43 5.25 14.82
C THR A 81 1.47 6.52 13.99
N ASP A 82 2.26 6.54 12.92
CA ASP A 82 2.34 7.64 11.99
C ASP A 82 1.07 7.73 11.13
N ASN A 83 0.54 8.95 11.02
CA ASN A 83 -0.64 9.23 10.20
C ASN A 83 -0.27 9.55 8.74
N CYS A 84 1.02 9.72 8.45
CA CYS A 84 1.53 10.03 7.12
C CYS A 84 2.64 9.03 6.77
N LEU A 85 2.44 8.29 5.68
CA LEU A 85 3.36 7.27 5.21
C LEU A 85 3.70 7.54 3.74
N CYS A 86 4.87 7.10 3.28
CA CYS A 86 5.19 7.04 1.86
C CYS A 86 5.32 5.60 1.41
N TYR A 87 5.39 5.36 0.11
CA TYR A 87 5.61 4.03 -0.41
C TYR A 87 6.60 3.99 -1.56
N GLU A 88 7.14 2.79 -1.78
CA GLU A 88 7.96 2.46 -2.91
C GLU A 88 7.49 1.12 -3.48
N VAL A 89 7.65 0.93 -4.78
CA VAL A 89 7.42 -0.36 -5.43
C VAL A 89 8.73 -0.81 -6.06
N GLU A 90 9.17 -2.02 -5.74
CA GLU A 90 10.27 -2.69 -6.42
C GLU A 90 9.69 -3.77 -7.33
N ILE A 91 10.13 -3.83 -8.58
CA ILE A 91 9.90 -4.96 -9.48
C ILE A 91 11.23 -5.64 -9.74
N ARG A 92 11.29 -6.95 -9.51
CA ARG A 92 12.40 -7.80 -9.90
C ARG A 92 11.97 -8.70 -11.04
N THR A 93 12.64 -8.57 -12.18
CA THR A 93 12.34 -9.40 -13.34
C THR A 93 12.88 -10.81 -13.15
N SER A 94 12.26 -11.75 -13.87
CA SER A 94 12.75 -13.12 -14.03
C SER A 94 14.21 -13.21 -14.51
N ASP A 95 14.66 -12.25 -15.31
CA ASP A 95 16.04 -12.14 -15.80
C ASP A 95 17.03 -11.58 -14.75
N GLY A 96 16.53 -11.14 -13.59
CA GLY A 96 17.31 -10.67 -12.45
C GLY A 96 17.53 -9.15 -12.39
N ASP A 97 16.93 -8.38 -13.30
CA ASP A 97 16.94 -6.93 -13.23
C ASP A 97 16.04 -6.44 -12.09
N VAL A 98 16.42 -5.33 -11.47
CA VAL A 98 15.64 -4.71 -10.38
C VAL A 98 15.30 -3.28 -10.77
N PHE A 99 14.01 -2.98 -10.80
CA PHE A 99 13.46 -1.66 -11.03
C PHE A 99 12.83 -1.14 -9.74
N THR A 100 13.37 -0.06 -9.19
CA THR A 100 12.72 0.66 -8.08
C THR A 100 11.89 1.80 -8.66
N LEU A 101 10.58 1.68 -8.56
CA LEU A 101 9.61 2.70 -8.90
C LEU A 101 9.52 3.69 -7.74
N LEU A 102 10.18 4.84 -7.92
CA LEU A 102 10.13 5.94 -6.96
C LEU A 102 8.96 6.85 -7.29
N TYR A 103 7.81 6.61 -6.67
CA TYR A 103 6.70 7.57 -6.65
C TYR A 103 6.47 8.01 -5.20
N GLY A 104 7.00 9.19 -4.87
CA GLY A 104 6.79 9.84 -3.58
C GLY A 104 5.36 10.34 -3.46
N GLU A 105 4.46 9.43 -3.13
CA GLU A 105 3.04 9.69 -2.93
C GLU A 105 2.68 9.32 -1.48
N PHE A 106 1.92 10.18 -0.82
CA PHE A 106 1.62 10.07 0.59
C PHE A 106 0.34 9.25 0.81
N PHE A 107 0.40 8.25 1.68
CA PHE A 107 -0.80 7.64 2.27
C PHE A 107 -1.13 8.34 3.58
N LEU A 108 -2.36 8.85 3.70
CA LEU A 108 -2.86 9.42 4.94
C LEU A 108 -3.68 8.37 5.68
N MET A 109 -3.20 7.93 6.85
CA MET A 109 -3.99 7.10 7.74
C MET A 109 -4.96 8.00 8.50
N LEU A 110 -6.26 7.79 8.30
CA LEU A 110 -7.28 8.56 9.02
C LEU A 110 -7.44 8.02 10.45
N ASP A 111 -7.63 8.95 11.39
CA ASP A 111 -7.59 8.73 12.84
C ASP A 111 -8.41 7.53 13.34
N MET A 112 -7.84 6.87 14.35
CA MET A 112 -8.34 5.70 15.07
C MET A 112 -9.73 5.95 15.68
N ILE A 113 -10.76 5.24 15.19
CA ILE A 113 -12.05 5.17 15.90
C ILE A 113 -11.85 4.27 17.12
N THR A 114 -11.81 4.87 18.32
CA THR A 114 -11.91 4.12 19.56
C THR A 114 -13.35 3.67 19.77
N SER A 115 -13.59 2.38 20.01
CA SER A 115 -14.85 1.92 20.61
C SER A 115 -14.76 2.10 22.13
N ASP A 116 -15.73 2.81 22.70
CA ASP A 116 -15.95 2.88 24.15
C ASP A 116 -16.95 1.77 24.51
N ILE A 117 -16.49 0.70 25.17
CA ILE A 117 -17.39 -0.23 25.87
C ILE A 117 -17.65 0.40 27.23
N ARG A 118 -18.81 1.05 27.38
CA ARG A 118 -19.31 1.40 28.71
C ARG A 118 -19.86 0.15 29.37
N GLU A 119 -19.41 -0.14 30.59
CA GLU A 119 -20.10 -1.11 31.44
C GLU A 119 -21.56 -0.68 31.61
N ALA A 120 -22.46 -1.66 31.57
CA ALA A 120 -23.81 -1.44 32.05
C ALA A 120 -23.71 -1.13 33.55
N GLU A 121 -23.93 0.11 33.95
CA GLU A 121 -24.27 0.39 35.34
C GLU A 121 -25.67 -0.20 35.58
N GLY A 122 -25.68 -1.47 35.99
CA GLY A 122 -26.71 -1.95 36.90
C GLY A 122 -26.50 -1.27 38.24
N GLY A 123 -27.44 -0.42 38.64
CA GLY A 123 -27.43 0.23 39.93
C GLY A 123 -28.74 0.97 40.17
N ASP A 124 -29.64 0.33 40.92
CA ASP A 124 -30.88 0.88 41.47
C ASP A 124 -30.75 2.34 41.93
N CYS A 125 -31.71 3.18 41.51
CA CYS A 125 -32.55 4.05 42.35
C CYS A 125 -33.77 4.52 41.55
#